data_AF-A0A3B3UPK2-F1
#
_entry.id   AF-A0A3B3UPK2-F1
#
_cell.length_a   1.000
_cell.length_b   1.000
_cell.length_c   1.000
_cell.angle_alpha   90.00
_cell.angle_beta   90.00
_cell.angle_gamma   90.00
#
_symmetry.space_group_name_H-M   'P 1'
#
loop_
_entity.id
_entity.type
_entity.pdbx_description
1 polymer ?
#
loop_
_entity_poly.entity_id
_entity_poly.type
_entity_poly.pdbx_seq_one_letter_code
_entity_poly.pdbx_strand_id
1 'polypeptide(L)'
;MLDLAKQNVFYVVQINVSSLVRTDGECVDHCQEGFFVHKESQECEPCHKDCRSCGGPRSDDCDSCEDDFTLKDGSHSDVWASLCLVLRGFPQGEECHQCAPECGSCKERPSNCLSCERGFLLLDNSCLSSCPEGYYDNSKECLRCPHCDANRRVDESGGCVWSSQCTMDSYVDLNGDCQRCHTQCRRCDGPGKDHCLSCNEKLLTSLWLRPLDGTCVKKCPVGYYVEDKVDPACERCHPSCESCFGHHSQHCKTCKPGFFKQASSCVETCSERFENIKKKNFPDRCNVPYMLILLQFQPLWQQDHHAL
;
A
#
# COMPACT_ATOMS: atom_id res chain seq x y z
N MET A 1 -4.28 -53.85 43.64
CA MET A 1 -4.68 -52.71 44.48
C MET A 1 -3.88 -51.50 44.04
N LEU A 2 -4.56 -50.35 44.01
CA LEU A 2 -4.06 -48.95 43.91
C LEU A 2 -2.73 -48.73 44.67
N ASP A 3 -1.86 -47.71 44.46
CA ASP A 3 -2.05 -46.33 44.02
C ASP A 3 -0.69 -45.61 43.76
N LEU A 4 -0.76 -44.50 43.02
CA LEU A 4 0.11 -43.32 42.84
C LEU A 4 1.47 -43.14 43.56
N ALA A 5 2.52 -42.68 42.83
CA ALA A 5 3.23 -41.41 43.09
C ALA A 5 4.39 -41.06 42.10
N LYS A 6 4.21 -39.91 41.43
CA LYS A 6 5.16 -38.83 41.06
C LYS A 6 6.22 -39.01 39.95
N GLN A 7 6.05 -38.14 38.94
CA GLN A 7 6.97 -37.75 37.87
C GLN A 7 8.36 -37.33 38.37
N ASN A 8 9.40 -37.80 37.68
CA ASN A 8 10.68 -37.13 37.58
C ASN A 8 11.22 -37.34 36.16
N VAL A 9 10.87 -36.43 35.25
CA VAL A 9 11.42 -36.40 33.89
C VAL A 9 12.74 -35.65 33.96
N PHE A 10 13.84 -36.40 33.92
CA PHE A 10 15.17 -35.87 33.67
C PHE A 10 15.18 -35.23 32.27
N TYR A 11 15.19 -33.89 32.21
CA TYR A 11 15.54 -33.19 30.97
C TYR A 11 17.04 -33.32 30.76
N VAL A 12 17.42 -34.14 29.78
CA VAL A 12 18.77 -34.14 29.20
C VAL A 12 18.97 -32.78 28.54
N VAL A 13 19.76 -31.91 29.17
CA VAL A 13 20.19 -30.65 28.54
C VAL A 13 21.10 -31.04 27.38
N GLN A 14 20.60 -30.97 26.16
CA GLN A 14 21.46 -31.00 24.97
C GLN A 14 22.27 -29.71 24.94
N ILE A 15 23.51 -29.77 25.44
CA ILE A 15 24.49 -28.72 25.20
C ILE A 15 24.85 -28.79 23.71
N ASN A 16 24.48 -27.75 22.98
CA ASN A 16 24.72 -27.65 21.54
C ASN A 16 26.20 -27.34 21.31
N VAL A 17 27.00 -28.35 20.99
CA VAL A 17 28.48 -28.32 20.91
C VAL A 17 29.01 -27.39 19.80
N SER A 18 28.12 -26.78 19.01
CA SER A 18 28.43 -25.92 17.86
C SER A 18 28.81 -24.47 18.21
N SER A 19 28.78 -24.09 19.48
CA SER A 19 29.01 -22.69 19.92
C SER A 19 30.17 -22.53 20.91
N LEU A 20 31.01 -23.57 21.06
CA LEU A 20 32.11 -23.55 22.02
C LEU A 20 33.37 -22.92 21.41
N VAL A 21 34.10 -22.14 22.20
CA VAL A 21 35.31 -21.41 21.84
C VAL A 21 36.49 -21.98 22.62
N ARG A 22 37.68 -22.04 22.01
CA ARG A 22 38.85 -22.67 22.62
C ARG A 22 39.61 -21.69 23.52
N THR A 23 39.79 -22.05 24.80
CA THR A 23 40.63 -21.33 25.77
C THR A 23 41.52 -22.35 26.49
N ASP A 24 42.84 -22.19 26.47
CA ASP A 24 43.82 -23.05 27.14
C ASP A 24 43.60 -24.58 26.98
N GLY A 25 43.16 -24.98 25.78
CA GLY A 25 42.94 -26.39 25.43
C GLY A 25 41.59 -26.97 25.85
N GLU A 26 40.70 -26.18 26.47
CA GLU A 26 39.33 -26.55 26.81
C GLU A 26 38.31 -25.75 25.98
N CYS A 27 37.15 -26.36 25.72
CA CYS A 27 36.06 -25.75 24.97
C CYS A 27 35.07 -25.11 25.95
N VAL A 28 35.01 -23.77 25.98
CA VAL A 28 34.13 -22.98 26.86
C VAL A 28 33.03 -22.30 26.04
N ASP A 29 31.89 -21.98 26.66
CA ASP A 29 30.77 -21.31 25.96
C ASP A 29 30.99 -19.80 25.76
N HIS A 30 31.85 -19.18 26.60
CA HIS A 30 32.22 -17.77 26.53
C HIS A 30 33.71 -17.57 26.88
N CYS A 31 34.34 -16.56 26.27
CA CYS A 31 35.69 -16.14 26.65
C CYS A 31 35.66 -15.45 28.02
N GLN A 32 36.74 -15.58 28.79
CA GLN A 32 36.91 -14.89 30.06
C GLN A 32 37.01 -13.36 29.85
N GLU A 33 36.69 -12.57 30.88
CA GLU A 33 36.81 -11.10 30.85
C GLU A 33 38.20 -10.66 30.35
N GLY A 34 38.23 -9.61 29.53
CA GLY A 34 39.44 -9.14 28.84
C GLY A 34 39.76 -9.85 27.52
N PHE A 35 38.94 -10.79 27.04
CA PHE A 35 39.13 -11.49 25.76
C PHE A 35 37.85 -11.51 24.90
N PHE A 36 38.02 -11.46 23.58
CA PHE A 36 36.93 -11.55 22.59
C PHE A 36 37.11 -12.75 21.66
N VAL A 37 36.01 -13.21 21.04
CA VAL A 37 36.05 -14.32 20.08
C VAL A 37 36.48 -13.82 18.71
N HIS A 38 37.63 -14.27 18.22
CA HIS A 38 38.04 -13.96 16.86
C HIS A 38 37.25 -14.84 15.86
N LYS A 39 36.49 -14.21 14.96
CA LYS A 39 35.47 -14.87 14.12
C LYS A 39 36.02 -15.92 13.17
N GLU A 40 37.30 -15.83 12.80
CA GLU A 40 37.93 -16.72 11.81
C GLU A 40 38.72 -17.85 12.46
N SER A 41 39.29 -17.63 13.65
CA SER A 41 40.06 -18.65 14.39
C SER A 41 39.22 -19.37 15.44
N GLN A 42 38.07 -18.82 15.85
CA GLN A 42 37.25 -19.33 16.96
C GLN A 42 38.07 -19.52 18.25
N GLU A 43 38.99 -18.60 18.47
CA GLU A 43 39.87 -18.54 19.64
C GLU A 43 39.65 -17.23 20.38
N CYS A 44 39.89 -17.23 21.69
CA CYS A 44 39.80 -16.05 22.53
C CYS A 44 41.07 -15.20 22.39
N GLU A 45 40.95 -13.99 21.85
CA GLU A 45 42.04 -13.04 21.70
C GLU A 45 41.90 -11.87 22.69
N PRO A 46 43.01 -11.29 23.18
CA PRO A 46 42.95 -10.25 24.21
C PRO A 46 42.35 -8.95 23.67
N CYS A 47 41.57 -8.28 24.51
CA CYS A 47 41.06 -6.95 24.25
C CYS A 47 42.15 -5.88 24.24
N HIS A 48 41.81 -4.69 23.72
CA HIS A 48 42.64 -3.51 23.93
C HIS A 48 42.78 -3.23 25.44
N LYS A 49 43.98 -2.84 25.88
CA LYS A 49 44.35 -2.64 27.30
C LYS A 49 43.48 -1.64 28.10
N ASP A 50 42.70 -0.84 27.39
CA ASP A 50 41.80 0.17 27.97
C ASP A 50 40.35 -0.34 28.08
N CYS A 51 40.10 -1.59 27.65
CA CYS A 51 38.81 -2.28 27.75
C CYS A 51 38.86 -3.37 28.84
N ARG A 52 37.78 -3.47 29.62
CA ARG A 52 37.50 -4.60 30.51
C ARG A 52 36.79 -5.75 29.77
N SER A 53 35.90 -5.41 28.84
CA SER A 53 35.30 -6.35 27.89
C SER A 53 35.21 -5.72 26.51
N CYS A 54 35.29 -6.52 25.44
CA CYS A 54 35.29 -6.02 24.07
C CYS A 54 34.68 -7.00 23.06
N GLY A 55 34.16 -6.46 21.96
CA GLY A 55 33.71 -7.23 20.80
C GLY A 55 34.77 -7.34 19.70
N GLY A 56 35.94 -6.72 19.89
CA GLY A 56 37.02 -6.64 18.91
C GLY A 56 38.33 -6.10 19.51
N PRO A 57 39.44 -6.14 18.75
CA PRO A 57 40.77 -5.86 19.28
C PRO A 57 41.08 -4.36 19.44
N ARG A 58 40.23 -3.46 18.95
CA ARG A 58 40.51 -2.01 18.95
C ARG A 58 39.98 -1.31 20.19
N SER A 59 40.53 -0.14 20.49
CA SER A 59 40.13 0.68 21.64
C SER A 59 38.69 1.21 21.56
N ASP A 60 38.10 1.24 20.35
CA ASP A 60 36.71 1.63 20.08
C ASP A 60 35.74 0.44 20.06
N ASP A 61 36.25 -0.80 20.20
CA ASP A 61 35.44 -2.02 20.26
C ASP A 61 35.16 -2.46 21.71
N CYS A 62 35.39 -1.59 22.71
CA CYS A 62 35.12 -1.89 24.11
C CYS A 62 33.61 -1.95 24.39
N ASP A 63 33.15 -3.04 24.98
CA ASP A 63 31.82 -3.14 25.58
C ASP A 63 31.80 -2.55 27.00
N SER A 64 32.95 -2.57 27.69
CA SER A 64 33.15 -1.89 28.97
C SER A 64 34.62 -1.46 29.17
N CYS A 65 34.84 -0.39 29.93
CA CYS A 65 36.17 0.15 30.23
C CYS A 65 36.57 -0.14 31.69
N GLU A 66 37.88 -0.13 31.98
CA GLU A 66 38.42 -0.21 33.35
C GLU A 66 38.00 1.05 34.16
N ASP A 67 37.83 0.92 35.48
CA ASP A 67 37.11 1.86 36.37
C ASP A 67 37.61 3.33 36.41
N ASP A 68 38.68 3.69 35.68
CA ASP A 68 39.21 5.07 35.57
C ASP A 68 39.06 5.70 34.17
N PHE A 69 38.44 5.00 33.20
CA PHE A 69 38.20 5.52 31.85
C PHE A 69 36.70 5.63 31.55
N THR A 70 36.21 6.86 31.35
CA THR A 70 34.84 7.13 30.91
C THR A 70 34.76 7.05 29.39
N LEU A 71 33.86 6.20 28.88
CA LEU A 71 33.41 6.23 27.49
C LEU A 71 32.88 7.62 27.18
N LYS A 72 33.63 8.41 26.41
CA LYS A 72 33.04 9.57 25.74
C LYS A 72 32.04 9.03 24.72
N ASP A 73 30.76 9.31 24.97
CA ASP A 73 29.55 8.87 24.25
C ASP A 73 28.94 7.49 24.58
N GLY A 74 29.11 6.99 25.82
CA GLY A 74 28.32 5.85 26.33
C GLY A 74 27.49 6.24 27.55
N SER A 75 26.21 6.53 27.37
CA SER A 75 25.33 7.14 28.37
C SER A 75 24.94 6.17 29.50
N HIS A 76 25.01 6.63 30.74
CA HIS A 76 24.35 6.01 31.89
C HIS A 76 22.84 6.37 31.93
N SER A 77 22.13 6.29 30.80
CA SER A 77 20.68 6.60 30.66
C SER A 77 19.85 5.44 30.08
N ASP A 78 20.40 4.22 30.07
CA ASP A 78 19.91 3.21 29.12
C ASP A 78 18.84 2.25 29.65
N VAL A 79 18.56 2.22 30.96
CA VAL A 79 17.49 1.36 31.50
C VAL A 79 16.10 1.88 31.11
N TRP A 80 15.87 3.19 31.25
CA TRP A 80 14.57 3.80 30.91
C TRP A 80 14.42 4.11 29.42
N ALA A 81 15.51 4.38 28.71
CA ALA A 81 15.49 4.45 27.25
C ALA A 81 15.09 3.09 26.63
N SER A 82 15.66 1.99 27.14
CA SER A 82 15.31 0.64 26.71
C SER A 82 13.88 0.26 27.09
N LEU A 83 13.40 0.63 28.28
CA LEU A 83 12.01 0.39 28.68
C LEU A 83 11.01 1.16 27.79
N CYS A 84 11.32 2.40 27.43
CA CYS A 84 10.46 3.20 26.54
C CYS A 84 10.44 2.73 25.10
N LEU A 85 11.53 2.15 24.62
CA LEU A 85 11.56 1.47 23.32
C LEU A 85 10.59 0.27 23.30
N VAL A 86 10.54 -0.51 24.37
CA VAL A 86 9.66 -1.69 24.48
C VAL A 86 8.19 -1.29 24.68
N LEU A 87 7.92 -0.27 25.50
CA LEU A 87 6.56 0.18 25.82
C LEU A 87 5.94 1.14 24.79
N ARG A 88 6.65 1.46 23.70
CA ARG A 88 6.25 2.50 22.72
C ARG A 88 5.84 3.79 23.45
N GLY A 89 6.77 4.32 24.22
CA GLY A 89 6.55 5.48 25.07
C GLY A 89 7.64 6.53 24.92
N PHE A 90 7.47 7.66 25.60
CA PHE A 90 8.45 8.73 25.69
C PHE A 90 8.94 8.87 27.15
N PRO A 91 10.25 9.14 27.35
CA PRO A 91 10.79 9.36 28.68
C PRO A 91 10.38 10.75 29.19
N GLN A 92 9.91 10.83 30.42
CA GLN A 92 9.67 12.08 31.12
C GLN A 92 10.30 12.00 32.52
N GLY A 93 11.57 12.41 32.61
CA GLY A 93 12.37 12.16 33.82
C GLY A 93 12.78 10.69 33.92
N GLU A 94 12.49 10.05 35.04
CA GLU A 94 12.76 8.62 35.30
C GLU A 94 11.56 7.71 35.03
N GLU A 95 10.53 8.22 34.35
CA GLU A 95 9.30 7.49 34.06
C GLU A 95 9.04 7.40 32.57
N CYS A 96 8.46 6.28 32.14
CA CYS A 96 8.08 6.05 30.76
C CYS A 96 6.57 6.15 30.58
N HIS A 97 6.13 7.13 29.78
CA HIS A 97 4.72 7.31 29.45
C HIS A 97 4.41 6.74 28.06
N GLN A 98 3.38 5.90 27.97
CA GLN A 98 2.97 5.26 26.72
C GLN A 98 2.32 6.27 25.76
N CYS A 99 2.53 6.06 24.46
CA CYS A 99 1.86 6.81 23.41
C CYS A 99 0.39 6.41 23.28
N ALA A 100 -0.42 7.31 22.69
CA ALA A 100 -1.78 6.97 22.26
C ALA A 100 -1.76 5.81 21.25
N PRO A 101 -2.79 4.94 21.22
CA PRO A 101 -2.77 3.70 20.43
C PRO A 101 -2.71 3.94 18.91
N GLU A 102 -3.20 5.09 18.44
CA GLU A 102 -3.09 5.52 17.04
C GLU A 102 -1.65 5.92 16.63
N CYS A 103 -0.74 6.04 17.59
CA CYS A 103 0.60 6.55 17.39
C CYS A 103 1.67 5.47 17.44
N GLY A 104 2.50 5.41 16.40
CA GLY A 104 3.67 4.52 16.33
C GLY A 104 4.83 5.02 17.20
N SER A 105 4.95 6.33 17.39
CA SER A 105 5.87 6.98 18.32
C SER A 105 5.38 8.37 18.69
N CYS A 106 5.77 8.88 19.87
CA CYS A 106 5.35 10.18 20.37
C CYS A 106 6.47 10.84 21.20
N LYS A 107 6.32 12.13 21.49
CA LYS A 107 7.28 12.93 22.24
C LYS A 107 6.59 13.89 23.19
N GLU A 108 7.09 14.01 24.42
CA GLU A 108 6.61 14.90 25.49
C GLU A 108 5.18 14.65 26.00
N ARG A 109 4.25 14.18 25.15
CA ARG A 109 2.86 13.86 25.49
C ARG A 109 2.37 12.65 24.70
N PRO A 110 1.45 11.83 25.24
CA PRO A 110 0.95 10.63 24.56
C PRO A 110 0.29 10.91 23.20
N SER A 111 -0.34 12.07 23.03
CA SER A 111 -1.05 12.51 21.82
C SER A 111 -0.19 13.32 20.85
N ASN A 112 1.09 13.58 21.18
CA ASN A 112 2.01 14.34 20.33
C ASN A 112 2.89 13.37 19.55
N CYS A 113 2.35 12.92 18.43
CA CYS A 113 2.84 11.76 17.71
C CYS A 113 3.85 12.15 16.65
N LEU A 114 4.96 11.41 16.59
CA LEU A 114 6.01 11.58 15.59
C LEU A 114 5.80 10.63 14.39
N SER A 115 5.07 9.54 14.60
CA SER A 115 4.66 8.60 13.58
C SER A 115 3.36 7.90 13.98
N CYS A 116 2.65 7.35 12.99
CA CYS A 116 1.36 6.69 13.20
C CYS A 116 1.44 5.18 13.02
N GLU A 117 0.53 4.47 13.69
CA GLU A 117 0.34 3.02 13.48
C GLU A 117 -0.23 2.76 12.08
N ARG A 118 -0.09 1.53 11.57
CA ARG A 118 -0.58 1.20 10.22
C ARG A 118 -2.08 1.50 10.08
N GLY A 119 -2.44 2.20 9.01
CA GLY A 119 -3.82 2.61 8.73
C GLY A 119 -4.18 3.99 9.28
N PHE A 120 -3.24 4.69 9.92
CA PHE A 120 -3.39 6.09 10.32
C PHE A 120 -2.39 6.99 9.57
N LEU A 121 -2.78 8.24 9.37
CA LEU A 121 -2.05 9.25 8.62
C LEU A 121 -1.67 10.40 9.56
N LEU A 122 -0.39 10.79 9.53
CA LEU A 122 0.13 11.88 10.36
C LEU A 122 -0.30 13.25 9.81
N LEU A 123 -0.85 14.10 10.68
CA LEU A 123 -1.14 15.51 10.42
C LEU A 123 -0.91 16.33 11.70
N ASP A 124 0.02 17.28 11.68
CA ASP A 124 0.34 18.18 12.81
C ASP A 124 0.48 17.43 14.16
N ASN A 125 1.31 16.38 14.15
CA ASN A 125 1.56 15.49 15.29
C ASN A 125 0.34 14.71 15.81
N SER A 126 -0.74 14.63 15.04
CA SER A 126 -1.93 13.83 15.33
C SER A 126 -2.09 12.73 14.28
N CYS A 127 -2.57 11.56 14.69
CA CYS A 127 -2.79 10.43 13.79
C CYS A 127 -4.28 10.29 13.47
N LEU A 128 -4.62 10.41 12.18
CA LEU A 128 -6.00 10.42 11.69
C LEU A 128 -6.29 9.17 10.84
N SER A 129 -7.51 8.63 10.91
CA SER A 129 -7.92 7.48 10.09
C SER A 129 -8.23 7.85 8.62
N SER A 130 -8.44 9.14 8.35
CA SER A 130 -8.64 9.69 7.01
C SER A 130 -8.26 11.17 7.00
N CYS A 131 -7.75 11.66 5.87
CA CYS A 131 -7.37 13.07 5.76
C CYS A 131 -8.60 13.98 5.68
N PRO A 132 -8.58 15.14 6.36
CA PRO A 132 -9.61 16.15 6.24
C PRO A 132 -9.60 16.81 4.85
N GLU A 133 -10.68 17.52 4.51
CA GLU A 133 -10.76 18.25 3.23
C GLU A 133 -9.57 19.22 3.05
N GLY A 134 -8.97 19.21 1.85
CA GLY A 134 -7.79 20.03 1.52
C GLY A 134 -6.44 19.31 1.67
N TYR A 135 -6.47 18.06 2.13
CA TYR A 135 -5.31 17.19 2.22
C TYR A 135 -5.53 15.92 1.39
N TYR A 136 -4.46 15.38 0.80
CA TYR A 136 -4.47 14.09 0.12
C TYR A 136 -3.62 13.08 0.88
N ASP A 137 -4.02 11.82 0.76
CA ASP A 137 -3.39 10.68 1.38
C ASP A 137 -2.19 10.21 0.53
N ASN A 138 -0.98 10.17 1.12
CA ASN A 138 0.21 9.57 0.51
C ASN A 138 0.58 8.19 1.10
N SER A 139 -0.36 7.58 1.80
CA SER A 139 -0.32 6.34 2.60
C SER A 139 0.46 6.42 3.91
N LYS A 140 1.02 7.57 4.29
CA LYS A 140 1.77 7.77 5.55
C LYS A 140 1.38 9.03 6.32
N GLU A 141 1.07 10.10 5.60
CA GLU A 141 0.78 11.42 6.15
C GLU A 141 -0.25 12.14 5.26
N CYS A 142 -0.89 13.14 5.84
CA CYS A 142 -1.79 14.02 5.11
C CYS A 142 -0.98 15.17 4.52
N LEU A 143 -0.81 15.15 3.20
CA LEU A 143 -0.13 16.23 2.49
C LEU A 143 -1.15 17.26 2.02
N ARG A 144 -0.85 18.54 2.23
CA ARG A 144 -1.67 19.64 1.75
C ARG A 144 -1.68 19.63 0.23
N CYS A 145 -2.86 19.66 -0.39
CA CYS A 145 -2.96 19.72 -1.85
C CYS A 145 -2.29 21.01 -2.36
N PRO A 146 -1.21 20.95 -3.16
CA PRO A 146 -0.52 22.14 -3.68
C PRO A 146 -1.30 22.81 -4.82
N HIS A 147 -2.35 22.18 -5.33
CA HIS A 147 -3.30 22.75 -6.28
C HIS A 147 -4.69 22.50 -5.71
N CYS A 148 -5.37 23.57 -5.32
CA CYS A 148 -6.81 23.51 -5.15
C CYS A 148 -7.46 23.30 -6.53
N ASP A 149 -8.58 22.58 -6.62
CA ASP A 149 -9.35 22.46 -7.87
C ASP A 149 -9.69 23.84 -8.45
N ALA A 150 -10.05 23.91 -9.74
CA ALA A 150 -10.32 25.15 -10.50
C ALA A 150 -11.31 26.16 -9.84
N ASN A 151 -12.02 25.78 -8.77
CA ASN A 151 -12.98 26.61 -8.04
C ASN A 151 -12.62 26.86 -6.56
N ARG A 152 -11.40 26.57 -6.13
CA ARG A 152 -10.97 26.70 -4.74
C ARG A 152 -9.68 27.53 -4.66
N ARG A 153 -9.59 28.39 -3.65
CA ARG A 153 -8.39 29.18 -3.33
C ARG A 153 -7.87 28.78 -1.95
N VAL A 154 -6.58 28.99 -1.75
CA VAL A 154 -5.91 28.83 -0.46
C VAL A 154 -6.29 30.04 0.41
N ASP A 155 -6.89 29.82 1.58
CA ASP A 155 -7.15 30.89 2.57
C ASP A 155 -5.88 31.25 3.38
N GLU A 156 -5.99 32.18 4.33
CA GLU A 156 -4.85 32.61 5.16
C GLU A 156 -4.33 31.52 6.12
N SER A 157 -5.18 30.54 6.49
CA SER A 157 -4.78 29.28 7.17
C SER A 157 -4.23 28.22 6.21
N GLY A 158 -4.29 28.53 4.91
CA GLY A 158 -4.00 27.70 3.76
C GLY A 158 -4.85 26.44 3.60
N GLY A 159 -6.08 26.45 4.10
CA GLY A 159 -7.12 25.52 3.67
C GLY A 159 -7.64 25.88 2.27
N CYS A 160 -8.03 24.88 1.48
CA CYS A 160 -8.69 25.12 0.19
C CYS A 160 -10.16 25.50 0.42
N VAL A 161 -10.46 26.79 0.48
CA VAL A 161 -11.82 27.32 0.54
C VAL A 161 -12.37 27.52 -0.86
N TRP A 162 -13.69 27.39 -1.04
CA TRP A 162 -14.35 27.74 -2.30
C TRP A 162 -14.03 29.20 -2.64
N SER A 163 -13.45 29.41 -3.83
CA SER A 163 -13.24 30.75 -4.36
C SER A 163 -14.49 31.18 -5.11
N SER A 164 -15.66 31.20 -4.46
CA SER A 164 -16.80 31.87 -5.07
C SER A 164 -17.89 32.23 -4.09
N GLN A 165 -18.29 33.50 -4.19
CA GLN A 165 -19.58 34.04 -3.81
C GLN A 165 -20.66 33.68 -4.86
N CYS A 166 -20.41 32.66 -5.70
CA CYS A 166 -21.21 32.26 -6.84
C CYS A 166 -21.69 30.81 -6.65
N THR A 167 -22.86 30.47 -7.20
CA THR A 167 -23.45 29.14 -7.07
C THR A 167 -22.76 28.12 -7.98
N MET A 168 -22.90 26.82 -7.68
CA MET A 168 -22.27 25.72 -8.44
C MET A 168 -22.51 25.76 -9.95
N ASP A 169 -23.61 26.37 -10.40
CA ASP A 169 -24.00 26.54 -11.80
C ASP A 169 -23.52 27.86 -12.43
N SER A 170 -22.47 28.46 -11.85
CA SER A 170 -21.87 29.71 -12.32
C SER A 170 -20.35 29.71 -12.19
N TYR A 171 -19.70 30.48 -13.05
CA TYR A 171 -18.25 30.72 -13.09
C TYR A 171 -17.97 32.22 -12.98
N VAL A 172 -16.75 32.58 -12.59
CA VAL A 172 -16.31 33.97 -12.51
C VAL A 172 -15.77 34.40 -13.87
N ASP A 173 -16.29 35.48 -14.45
CA ASP A 173 -15.78 36.02 -15.71
C ASP A 173 -14.52 36.89 -15.53
N LEU A 174 -13.95 37.41 -16.63
CA LEU A 174 -12.76 38.26 -16.61
C LEU A 174 -12.96 39.58 -15.83
N ASN A 175 -14.21 39.99 -15.58
CA ASN A 175 -14.55 41.18 -14.83
C ASN A 175 -14.82 40.89 -13.34
N GLY A 176 -14.82 39.61 -12.94
CA GLY A 176 -15.11 39.19 -11.57
C GLY A 176 -16.58 38.94 -11.28
N ASP A 177 -17.46 38.98 -12.29
CA ASP A 177 -18.90 38.75 -12.14
C ASP A 177 -19.25 37.27 -12.25
N CYS A 178 -20.29 36.83 -11.52
CA CYS A 178 -20.79 35.46 -11.59
C CYS A 178 -21.66 35.28 -12.85
N GLN A 179 -21.16 34.57 -13.85
CA GLN A 179 -21.91 34.21 -15.05
C GLN A 179 -22.38 32.76 -14.98
N ARG A 180 -23.60 32.50 -15.47
CA ARG A 180 -24.16 31.15 -15.47
C ARG A 180 -23.43 30.26 -16.46
N CYS A 181 -23.26 29.00 -16.08
CA CYS A 181 -22.73 27.96 -16.96
C CYS A 181 -23.66 27.67 -18.14
N HIS A 182 -23.10 27.10 -19.19
CA HIS A 182 -23.89 26.52 -20.29
C HIS A 182 -24.90 25.51 -19.74
N THR A 183 -26.09 25.43 -20.34
CA THR A 183 -27.25 24.67 -19.78
C THR A 183 -26.99 23.18 -19.58
N GLN A 184 -26.02 22.62 -20.31
CA GLN A 184 -25.58 21.23 -20.21
C GLN A 184 -24.57 20.98 -19.09
N CYS A 185 -23.94 22.03 -18.56
CA CYS A 185 -22.99 21.94 -17.45
C CYS A 185 -23.71 22.19 -16.12
N ARG A 186 -23.45 21.34 -15.12
CA ARG A 186 -23.78 21.61 -13.71
C ARG A 186 -22.73 22.49 -13.06
N ARG A 187 -21.47 22.33 -13.47
CA ARG A 187 -20.30 23.10 -13.02
C ARG A 187 -19.44 23.39 -14.24
N CYS A 188 -18.86 24.59 -14.34
CA CYS A 188 -18.04 25.01 -15.47
C CYS A 188 -16.90 25.94 -15.02
N ASP A 189 -15.89 26.10 -15.87
CA ASP A 189 -14.83 27.10 -15.71
C ASP A 189 -14.91 28.23 -16.75
N GLY A 190 -15.97 28.22 -17.58
CA GLY A 190 -16.15 29.17 -18.66
C GLY A 190 -17.56 29.09 -19.29
N PRO A 191 -17.87 30.01 -20.23
CA PRO A 191 -19.20 30.10 -20.84
C PRO A 191 -19.51 28.98 -21.84
N GLY A 192 -18.47 28.33 -22.39
CA GLY A 192 -18.62 27.36 -23.47
C GLY A 192 -19.19 26.01 -23.00
N LYS A 193 -19.67 25.23 -23.97
CA LYS A 193 -20.17 23.86 -23.75
C LYS A 193 -19.06 22.82 -23.51
N ASP A 194 -17.83 23.21 -23.82
CA ASP A 194 -16.54 22.52 -23.69
C ASP A 194 -15.79 22.91 -22.40
N HIS A 195 -16.36 23.85 -21.65
CA HIS A 195 -15.87 24.31 -20.36
C HIS A 195 -16.62 23.62 -19.20
N CYS A 196 -17.31 22.49 -19.45
CA CYS A 196 -18.02 21.79 -18.38
C CYS A 196 -17.02 21.00 -17.51
N LEU A 197 -17.16 21.16 -16.19
CA LEU A 197 -16.50 20.34 -15.18
C LEU A 197 -17.41 19.21 -14.67
N SER A 198 -18.73 19.36 -14.81
CA SER A 198 -19.71 18.29 -14.54
C SER A 198 -20.96 18.53 -15.36
N CYS A 199 -21.67 17.46 -15.71
CA CYS A 199 -22.87 17.53 -16.53
C CYS A 199 -24.14 17.70 -15.69
N ASN A 200 -25.11 18.43 -16.22
CA ASN A 200 -26.38 18.67 -15.55
C ASN A 200 -27.31 17.46 -15.67
N GLU A 201 -27.41 16.67 -14.59
CA GLU A 201 -28.29 15.50 -14.49
C GLU A 201 -29.78 15.83 -14.55
N LYS A 202 -30.17 17.07 -14.19
CA LYS A 202 -31.59 17.49 -14.16
C LYS A 202 -32.19 17.69 -15.55
N LEU A 203 -31.39 17.62 -16.63
CA LEU A 203 -31.83 17.80 -18.01
C LEU A 203 -32.02 16.44 -18.75
N LEU A 204 -32.93 15.60 -18.23
CA LEU A 204 -33.68 14.55 -18.94
C LEU A 204 -32.94 13.52 -19.83
N THR A 205 -31.63 13.38 -19.75
CA THR A 205 -30.88 12.29 -20.39
C THR A 205 -29.55 12.16 -19.66
N SER A 206 -29.17 10.98 -19.18
CA SER A 206 -27.87 10.73 -18.54
C SER A 206 -26.72 11.23 -19.44
N LEU A 207 -26.21 12.43 -19.14
CA LEU A 207 -25.10 13.07 -19.85
C LEU A 207 -23.82 12.78 -19.08
N TRP A 208 -22.78 12.36 -19.80
CA TRP A 208 -21.49 11.99 -19.23
C TRP A 208 -20.44 12.98 -19.71
N LEU A 209 -19.53 13.37 -18.82
CA LEU A 209 -18.45 14.27 -19.19
C LEU A 209 -17.43 13.54 -20.06
N ARG A 210 -17.09 14.12 -21.21
CA ARG A 210 -16.01 13.66 -22.08
C ARG A 210 -14.70 14.29 -21.60
N PRO A 211 -13.72 13.50 -21.09
CA PRO A 211 -12.52 14.06 -20.48
C PRO A 211 -11.58 14.78 -21.44
N LEU A 212 -11.72 14.59 -22.76
CA LEU A 212 -10.79 15.14 -23.75
C LEU A 212 -11.02 16.64 -24.02
N ASP A 213 -12.25 17.11 -23.86
CA ASP A 213 -12.71 18.40 -24.36
C ASP A 213 -13.81 19.02 -23.49
N GLY A 214 -14.07 18.47 -22.30
CA GLY A 214 -15.02 19.02 -21.34
C GLY A 214 -16.46 19.08 -21.84
N THR A 215 -16.84 18.31 -22.87
CA THR A 215 -18.21 18.32 -23.39
C THR A 215 -19.08 17.25 -22.77
N CYS A 216 -20.36 17.55 -22.57
CA CYS A 216 -21.36 16.62 -22.06
C CYS A 216 -22.01 15.82 -23.20
N VAL A 217 -21.85 14.50 -23.20
CA VAL A 217 -22.35 13.61 -24.26
C VAL A 217 -23.36 12.59 -23.72
N LYS A 218 -24.38 12.25 -24.52
CA LYS A 218 -25.39 11.23 -24.16
C LYS A 218 -24.85 9.80 -24.22
N LYS A 219 -23.84 9.56 -25.05
CA LYS A 219 -23.18 8.27 -25.23
C LYS A 219 -21.68 8.50 -25.29
N CYS A 220 -20.93 7.77 -24.48
CA CYS A 220 -19.48 7.84 -24.52
C CYS A 220 -18.94 7.36 -25.87
N PRO A 221 -17.85 7.99 -26.38
CA PRO A 221 -17.22 7.57 -27.62
C PRO A 221 -16.67 6.15 -27.51
N VAL A 222 -16.38 5.53 -28.67
CA VAL A 222 -15.74 4.21 -28.74
C VAL A 222 -14.41 4.26 -27.95
N GLY A 223 -14.11 3.20 -27.21
CA GLY A 223 -12.96 3.13 -26.30
C GLY A 223 -13.20 3.73 -24.92
N TYR A 224 -14.44 4.13 -24.59
CA TYR A 224 -14.81 4.62 -23.26
C TYR A 224 -16.02 3.88 -22.69
N TYR A 225 -16.07 3.77 -21.35
CA TYR A 225 -17.20 3.21 -20.60
C TYR A 225 -17.64 4.17 -19.49
N VAL A 226 -18.73 3.82 -18.83
CA VAL A 226 -19.30 4.57 -17.72
C VAL A 226 -19.47 3.62 -16.56
N GLU A 227 -19.16 4.11 -15.37
CA GLU A 227 -19.45 3.45 -14.10
C GLU A 227 -20.49 4.28 -13.33
N ASP A 228 -21.37 3.61 -12.58
CA ASP A 228 -22.40 4.27 -11.78
C ASP A 228 -21.74 4.95 -10.56
N LYS A 229 -21.24 6.17 -10.76
CA LYS A 229 -20.63 7.03 -9.75
C LYS A 229 -21.43 8.33 -9.56
N VAL A 230 -21.19 9.00 -8.44
CA VAL A 230 -21.83 10.29 -8.06
C VAL A 230 -21.53 11.42 -9.06
N ASP A 231 -20.36 11.37 -9.73
CA ASP A 231 -19.97 12.27 -10.82
C ASP A 231 -19.55 11.44 -12.03
N PRO A 232 -20.49 11.07 -12.90
CA PRO A 232 -20.18 10.05 -13.85
C PRO A 232 -19.59 10.64 -15.14
N ALA A 233 -18.38 10.19 -15.44
CA ALA A 233 -17.58 10.61 -16.58
C ALA A 233 -17.28 9.42 -17.49
N CYS A 234 -16.98 9.69 -18.76
CA CYS A 234 -16.51 8.66 -19.68
C CYS A 234 -15.09 8.25 -19.29
N GLU A 235 -14.91 7.04 -18.78
CA GLU A 235 -13.60 6.48 -18.45
C GLU A 235 -13.02 5.68 -19.63
N ARG A 236 -11.70 5.67 -19.80
CA ARG A 236 -11.04 4.94 -20.90
C ARG A 236 -11.06 3.43 -20.67
N CYS A 237 -11.33 2.69 -21.73
CA CYS A 237 -11.13 1.24 -21.78
C CYS A 237 -9.65 0.86 -21.78
N HIS A 238 -9.35 -0.41 -21.49
CA HIS A 238 -8.03 -0.99 -21.69
C HIS A 238 -7.55 -0.76 -23.15
N PRO A 239 -6.25 -0.50 -23.42
CA PRO A 239 -5.76 -0.17 -24.76
C PRO A 239 -6.02 -1.22 -25.84
N SER A 240 -6.13 -2.51 -25.49
CA SER A 240 -6.47 -3.59 -26.44
C SER A 240 -7.97 -3.67 -26.78
N CYS A 241 -8.82 -2.94 -26.06
CA CYS A 241 -10.27 -2.92 -26.23
C CYS A 241 -10.74 -1.79 -27.14
N GLU A 242 -11.64 -2.12 -28.06
CA GLU A 242 -12.40 -1.14 -28.82
C GLU A 242 -13.66 -0.71 -28.04
N SER A 243 -14.30 -1.63 -27.33
CA SER A 243 -15.38 -1.30 -26.39
C SER A 243 -15.29 -2.17 -25.13
N CYS A 244 -15.68 -1.62 -23.98
CA CYS A 244 -15.56 -2.28 -22.69
C CYS A 244 -16.78 -2.05 -21.78
N PHE A 245 -16.86 -2.79 -20.68
CA PHE A 245 -17.77 -2.54 -19.55
C PHE A 245 -16.99 -2.19 -18.27
N GLY A 246 -15.67 -1.99 -18.37
CA GLY A 246 -14.79 -1.68 -17.26
C GLY A 246 -13.37 -1.41 -17.76
N HIS A 247 -12.50 -0.88 -16.90
CA HIS A 247 -11.14 -0.48 -17.27
C HIS A 247 -10.18 -1.65 -17.51
N HIS A 248 -10.39 -2.81 -16.87
CA HIS A 248 -9.48 -3.96 -16.97
C HIS A 248 -9.46 -4.59 -18.37
N SER A 249 -8.33 -5.23 -18.71
CA SER A 249 -8.16 -5.99 -19.95
C SER A 249 -9.19 -7.10 -20.15
N GLN A 250 -9.72 -7.65 -19.04
CA GLN A 250 -10.75 -8.69 -19.02
C GLN A 250 -12.17 -8.16 -19.14
N HIS A 251 -12.37 -6.84 -19.13
CA HIS A 251 -13.71 -6.22 -19.21
C HIS A 251 -14.04 -5.78 -20.63
N CYS A 252 -13.57 -6.56 -21.61
CA CYS A 252 -13.64 -6.20 -23.01
C CYS A 252 -14.89 -6.75 -23.73
N LYS A 253 -15.66 -5.86 -24.35
CA LYS A 253 -16.79 -6.23 -25.22
C LYS A 253 -16.32 -6.56 -26.62
N THR A 254 -15.57 -5.64 -27.26
CA THR A 254 -14.97 -5.82 -28.59
C THR A 254 -13.48 -5.47 -28.58
N CYS A 255 -12.69 -6.18 -29.38
CA CYS A 255 -11.25 -5.97 -29.51
C CYS A 255 -10.96 -5.00 -30.64
N LYS A 256 -9.85 -4.25 -30.52
CA LYS A 256 -9.36 -3.42 -31.62
C LYS A 256 -8.91 -4.30 -32.80
N PRO A 257 -8.92 -3.78 -34.04
CA PRO A 257 -8.36 -4.48 -35.19
C PRO A 257 -6.92 -4.95 -34.92
N GLY A 258 -6.63 -6.22 -35.23
CA GLY A 258 -5.33 -6.85 -34.96
C GLY A 258 -5.24 -7.60 -33.62
N PHE A 259 -6.25 -7.49 -32.75
CA PHE A 259 -6.36 -8.28 -31.51
C PHE A 259 -7.45 -9.34 -31.63
N PHE A 260 -7.21 -10.51 -31.04
CA PHE A 260 -8.15 -11.62 -30.96
C PHE A 260 -8.83 -11.65 -29.59
N LYS A 261 -10.14 -11.86 -29.59
CA LYS A 261 -10.90 -12.05 -28.36
C LYS A 261 -10.69 -13.46 -27.82
N GLN A 262 -10.09 -13.55 -26.64
CA GLN A 262 -9.95 -14.79 -25.87
C GLN A 262 -10.74 -14.63 -24.56
N ALA A 263 -11.85 -15.37 -24.45
CA ALA A 263 -12.84 -15.17 -23.40
C ALA A 263 -13.32 -13.70 -23.30
N SER A 264 -12.94 -12.99 -22.24
CA SER A 264 -13.28 -11.59 -22.00
C SER A 264 -12.09 -10.62 -22.18
N SER A 265 -10.93 -11.13 -22.60
CA SER A 265 -9.71 -10.36 -22.87
C SER A 265 -9.39 -10.28 -24.37
N CYS A 266 -8.64 -9.26 -24.75
CA CYS A 266 -8.12 -9.07 -26.11
C CYS A 266 -6.61 -9.23 -26.14
N VAL A 267 -6.15 -10.21 -26.92
CA VAL A 267 -4.74 -10.65 -27.00
C VAL A 267 -4.23 -10.54 -28.44
N GLU A 268 -2.94 -10.29 -28.63
CA GLU A 268 -2.32 -10.22 -29.97
C GLU A 268 -2.16 -11.60 -30.60
N THR A 269 -1.88 -12.62 -29.78
CA THR A 269 -1.74 -14.01 -30.19
C THR A 269 -2.55 -14.93 -29.28
N CYS A 270 -3.33 -15.85 -29.85
CA CYS A 270 -4.05 -16.86 -29.07
C CYS A 270 -3.06 -17.81 -28.38
N SER A 271 -3.37 -18.21 -27.14
CA SER A 271 -2.58 -19.24 -26.43
C SER A 271 -2.60 -20.57 -27.20
N GLU A 272 -1.57 -21.41 -27.03
CA GLU A 272 -1.36 -22.66 -27.79
C GLU A 272 -2.57 -23.63 -27.83
N ARG A 273 -3.52 -23.52 -26.91
CA ARG A 273 -4.79 -24.28 -26.88
C ARG A 273 -5.89 -23.74 -27.79
N PHE A 274 -5.72 -22.57 -28.38
CA PHE A 274 -6.72 -21.88 -29.19
C PHE A 274 -6.12 -21.48 -30.54
N GLU A 275 -6.83 -21.78 -31.62
CA GLU A 275 -6.39 -21.46 -32.98
C GLU A 275 -6.99 -20.14 -33.48
N ASN A 276 -6.23 -19.42 -34.32
CA ASN A 276 -6.64 -18.21 -35.03
C ASN A 276 -7.58 -18.55 -36.21
N ILE A 277 -8.74 -19.15 -35.93
CA ILE A 277 -9.65 -19.58 -36.99
C ILE A 277 -10.48 -18.39 -37.48
N LYS A 278 -10.17 -17.88 -38.68
CA LYS A 278 -11.02 -16.91 -39.41
C LYS A 278 -12.30 -17.59 -39.90
N LYS A 279 -13.28 -17.79 -39.03
CA LYS A 279 -14.61 -18.25 -39.44
C LYS A 279 -15.34 -17.11 -40.15
N LYS A 280 -16.06 -17.40 -41.25
CA LYS A 280 -16.86 -16.42 -42.03
C LYS A 280 -17.79 -15.54 -41.17
N ASN A 281 -18.18 -16.00 -39.97
CA ASN A 281 -19.03 -15.25 -39.05
C ASN A 281 -18.30 -14.59 -37.86
N PHE A 282 -17.04 -14.95 -37.55
CA PHE A 282 -16.29 -14.41 -36.40
C PHE A 282 -14.78 -14.43 -36.66
N PRO A 283 -14.24 -13.46 -37.41
CA PRO A 283 -12.82 -13.45 -37.81
C PRO A 283 -11.83 -13.13 -36.68
N ASP A 284 -12.29 -12.55 -35.57
CA ASP A 284 -11.44 -11.97 -34.52
C ASP A 284 -11.54 -12.71 -33.16
N ARG A 285 -11.84 -14.02 -33.14
CA ARG A 285 -11.95 -14.81 -31.89
C ARG A 285 -10.98 -15.97 -31.85
N CYS A 286 -10.36 -16.18 -30.70
CA CYS A 286 -9.59 -17.39 -30.39
C CYS A 286 -10.58 -18.55 -30.21
N ASN A 287 -10.51 -19.57 -31.07
CA ASN A 287 -11.40 -20.72 -31.03
C ASN A 287 -10.68 -21.95 -30.49
N VAL A 288 -11.38 -22.77 -29.70
CA VAL A 288 -10.85 -24.08 -29.29
C VAL A 288 -10.84 -25.00 -30.52
N PRO A 289 -9.77 -25.77 -30.77
CA PRO A 289 -9.76 -26.78 -31.81
C PRO A 289 -10.90 -27.78 -31.57
N TYR A 290 -11.67 -28.08 -32.63
CA TYR A 290 -12.84 -28.98 -32.57
C TYR A 290 -12.53 -30.36 -31.97
N MET A 291 -11.26 -30.78 -31.97
CA MET A 291 -10.79 -32.06 -31.43
C MET A 291 -10.88 -32.15 -29.89
N LEU A 292 -10.96 -31.03 -29.15
CA LEU A 292 -11.11 -31.05 -27.69
C LEU A 292 -12.57 -31.06 -27.21
N ILE A 293 -13.52 -30.64 -28.07
CA ILE A 293 -14.95 -30.62 -27.72
C ILE A 293 -15.54 -32.05 -27.64
N LEU A 294 -14.98 -32.98 -28.42
CA LEU A 294 -15.43 -34.37 -28.46
C LEU A 294 -14.95 -35.21 -27.25
N LEU A 295 -14.03 -34.72 -26.44
CA LEU A 295 -13.52 -35.45 -25.26
C LEU A 295 -14.25 -35.09 -23.94
N GLN A 296 -15.16 -34.12 -23.94
CA GLN A 296 -15.98 -33.79 -22.74
C GLN A 296 -17.45 -34.20 -22.83
N PHE A 297 -17.91 -34.68 -23.99
CA PHE A 297 -19.24 -35.28 -24.16
C PHE A 297 -19.10 -36.77 -24.47
N GLN A 298 -18.55 -37.55 -23.54
CA GLN A 298 -18.90 -38.97 -23.52
C GLN A 298 -20.32 -39.10 -22.94
N PRO A 299 -21.29 -39.68 -23.65
CA PRO A 299 -22.63 -39.89 -23.11
C PRO A 299 -22.60 -40.94 -21.99
N LEU A 300 -22.98 -40.55 -20.77
CA LEU A 300 -23.33 -41.43 -19.65
C LEU A 300 -24.67 -42.16 -19.93
N TRP A 301 -24.71 -43.06 -20.91
CA TRP A 301 -25.90 -43.89 -21.20
C TRP A 301 -25.55 -45.38 -21.34
N GLN A 302 -24.83 -45.93 -20.36
CA GLN A 302 -24.61 -47.38 -20.30
C GLN A 302 -24.41 -47.90 -18.87
N GLN A 303 -25.34 -47.57 -17.98
CA GLN A 303 -25.57 -48.31 -16.74
C GLN A 303 -27.08 -48.36 -16.51
N ASP A 304 -27.71 -49.46 -16.92
CA ASP A 304 -28.95 -50.05 -16.38
C ASP A 304 -29.67 -50.85 -17.45
N HIS A 305 -29.21 -52.07 -17.74
CA HIS A 305 -30.06 -53.17 -18.22
C HIS A 305 -29.28 -54.49 -18.17
N HIS A 306 -29.13 -55.05 -16.97
CA HIS A 306 -28.96 -56.50 -16.76
C HIS A 306 -29.29 -56.83 -15.29
N ALA A 307 -30.58 -56.95 -14.99
CA ALA A 307 -31.12 -57.67 -13.84
C ALA A 307 -32.63 -57.89 -14.03
N LEU A 308 -32.98 -58.88 -14.84
CA LEU A 308 -34.22 -59.66 -14.76
C LEU A 308 -33.83 -61.13 -14.94
#